data_AF-A0A838DL92-F1
#
_entry.id   AF-A0A838DL92-F1
#
_cell.length_a   1.000
_cell.length_b   1.000
_cell.length_c   1.000
_cell.angle_alpha   90.00
_cell.angle_beta   90.00
_cell.angle_gamma   90.00
#
_symmetry.space_group_name_H-M   'P 1'
#
loop_
_entity.id
_entity.type
_entity.pdbx_description
1 polymer ?
#
loop_
_entity_poly.entity_id
_entity_poly.type
_entity_poly.pdbx_seq_one_letter_code
_entity_poly.pdbx_strand_id
1 'polypeptide(L)'
;MDDETYEEIEIQAPDIAIDDAGDTRPASAVSDMLTASRRRSARSDMLKAHVALMEREVIPAGESELFRLVKYHYRDLQNWHERHTGWHIQRGNSAVRLARHPSAITSGYIHANWKDPRDLACLAWILWYAENRQLSGRGSDQQFLLSQLAEQIQEQSANAVGETEKLDFRKLPDRYSIRRALQYLEDLGGLHLVDGQTREWVEQTHEADVLYEFSDVIHSLVSSLSLEDVLAAAPRINDRTLALEPALLVDETGGVSPLARAWRTLLTGPVLLRYDDPQAFAALKQHSEQIANELLDTFGWSLDINRDYACIVRGSGTATGPVSTLSTTSAVDQALMLLSGSIRQRVAAGELGPPDRYGCLRVATEEITDLFYHIRERYGHNWGSTARDKSSTALLNEVYEKMRQIGLLRGPDAAGNVLVLPTTARYAVTYSEAGQEVKSTVRSRSKRAAKGSAEPLAIEWTET
;
A
#
# COMPACT_ATOMS: atom_id res chain seq x y z
N MET A 1 2.08 -72.36 -13.86
CA MET A 1 1.11 -72.57 -14.94
C MET A 1 0.08 -71.49 -14.79
N ASP A 2 0.11 -70.36 -15.48
CA ASP A 2 0.93 -69.80 -16.57
C ASP A 2 0.78 -68.27 -16.37
N ASP A 3 1.82 -67.49 -16.14
CA ASP A 3 2.70 -66.83 -17.12
C ASP A 3 1.96 -66.19 -18.30
N GLU A 4 1.54 -64.93 -18.15
CA GLU A 4 1.27 -64.02 -19.27
C GLU A 4 2.00 -62.67 -19.04
N THR A 5 2.99 -62.52 -19.91
CA THR A 5 3.89 -61.40 -20.20
C THR A 5 3.18 -60.08 -20.50
N TYR A 6 3.64 -59.01 -19.87
CA TYR A 6 3.37 -57.62 -20.28
C TYR A 6 4.34 -57.23 -21.40
N GLU A 7 3.81 -56.86 -22.57
CA GLU A 7 4.56 -56.26 -23.67
C GLU A 7 5.04 -54.85 -23.30
N GLU A 8 6.37 -54.65 -23.28
CA GLU A 8 7.02 -53.34 -23.29
C GLU A 8 6.90 -52.69 -24.68
N ILE A 9 6.27 -51.53 -24.75
CA ILE A 9 6.24 -50.68 -25.95
C ILE A 9 7.55 -49.89 -25.99
N GLU A 10 8.49 -50.38 -26.79
CA GLU A 10 9.75 -49.72 -27.13
C GLU A 10 9.49 -48.54 -28.09
N ILE A 11 9.53 -47.31 -27.57
CA ILE A 11 9.48 -46.10 -28.40
C ILE A 11 10.89 -45.83 -28.91
N GLN A 12 11.14 -46.17 -30.18
CA GLN A 12 12.35 -45.84 -30.91
C GLN A 12 12.59 -44.32 -30.92
N ALA A 13 13.67 -43.89 -30.27
CA ALA A 13 14.25 -42.57 -30.47
C ALA A 13 14.86 -42.52 -31.89
N PRO A 14 14.65 -41.43 -32.66
CA PRO A 14 15.31 -41.30 -33.95
C PRO A 14 16.81 -41.06 -33.72
N ASP A 15 17.64 -41.83 -34.43
CA ASP A 15 19.08 -41.63 -34.56
C ASP A 15 19.36 -40.20 -35.03
N ILE A 16 19.74 -39.33 -34.09
CA ILE A 16 20.38 -38.06 -34.41
C ILE A 16 21.83 -38.39 -34.72
N ALA A 17 22.14 -38.45 -36.02
CA ALA A 17 23.51 -38.46 -36.51
C ALA A 17 24.27 -37.31 -35.84
N ILE A 18 25.26 -37.67 -35.01
CA ILE A 18 26.27 -36.75 -34.50
C ILE A 18 27.16 -36.44 -35.70
N ASP A 19 26.83 -35.37 -36.41
CA ASP A 19 27.75 -34.73 -37.34
C ASP A 19 28.80 -34.02 -36.46
N ASP A 20 29.98 -34.63 -36.36
CA ASP A 20 31.16 -34.11 -35.66
C ASP A 20 31.77 -32.97 -36.48
N ALA A 21 30.97 -31.93 -36.71
CA ALA A 21 31.44 -30.64 -37.16
C ALA A 21 31.81 -29.86 -35.91
N GLY A 22 33.11 -29.69 -35.67
CA GLY A 22 33.65 -28.91 -34.57
C GLY A 22 33.04 -27.51 -34.53
N ASP A 23 31.98 -27.34 -33.74
CA ASP A 23 31.40 -26.06 -33.36
C ASP A 23 32.33 -25.44 -32.32
N THR A 24 33.51 -25.01 -32.76
CA THR A 24 34.26 -23.98 -32.05
C THR A 24 33.46 -22.70 -32.12
N ARG A 25 32.40 -22.60 -31.31
CA ARG A 25 31.80 -21.31 -30.97
C ARG A 25 32.96 -20.45 -30.49
N PRO A 26 33.22 -19.29 -31.11
CA PRO A 26 34.35 -18.48 -30.73
C PRO A 26 34.21 -18.16 -29.25
N ALA A 27 35.26 -18.38 -28.45
CA ALA A 27 35.24 -18.18 -27.00
C ALA A 27 34.73 -16.77 -26.60
N SER A 28 34.83 -15.79 -27.50
CA SER A 28 34.22 -14.47 -27.38
C SER A 28 32.70 -14.49 -27.30
N ALA A 29 31.98 -15.29 -28.11
CA ALA A 29 30.52 -15.31 -28.13
C ALA A 29 29.93 -15.90 -26.84
N VAL A 30 30.56 -16.93 -26.27
CA VAL A 30 30.16 -17.50 -24.98
C VAL A 30 30.48 -16.53 -23.84
N SER A 31 31.62 -15.85 -23.89
CA SER A 31 32.01 -14.80 -22.94
C SER A 31 31.05 -13.59 -22.97
N ASP A 32 30.65 -13.16 -24.16
CA ASP A 32 29.71 -12.05 -24.38
C ASP A 32 28.31 -12.42 -23.89
N MET A 33 27.86 -13.65 -24.14
CA MET A 33 26.57 -14.15 -23.67
C MET A 33 26.53 -14.28 -22.14
N LEU A 34 27.60 -14.77 -21.52
CA LEU A 34 27.74 -14.82 -20.05
C LEU A 34 27.79 -13.42 -19.44
N THR A 35 28.47 -12.48 -20.09
CA THR A 35 28.54 -11.07 -19.65
C THR A 35 27.17 -10.40 -19.75
N ALA A 36 26.43 -10.60 -20.85
CA ALA A 36 25.06 -10.11 -21.02
C ALA A 36 24.07 -10.76 -20.04
N SER A 37 24.26 -12.04 -19.70
CA SER A 37 23.47 -12.73 -18.68
C SER A 37 23.74 -12.20 -17.28
N ARG A 38 25.02 -11.99 -16.91
CA ARG A 38 25.42 -11.38 -15.64
C ARG A 38 24.88 -9.95 -15.49
N ARG A 39 24.93 -9.15 -16.56
CA ARG A 39 24.35 -7.80 -16.59
C ARG A 39 22.84 -7.82 -16.39
N ARG A 40 22.13 -8.76 -17.03
CA ARG A 40 20.67 -8.94 -16.82
C ARG A 40 20.33 -9.37 -15.40
N SER A 41 21.09 -10.29 -14.82
CA SER A 41 20.92 -10.71 -13.42
C SER A 41 21.15 -9.54 -12.47
N ALA A 42 22.27 -8.82 -12.61
CA ALA A 42 22.59 -7.68 -11.76
C ALA A 42 21.54 -6.56 -11.85
N ARG A 43 21.00 -6.30 -13.05
CA ARG A 43 19.90 -5.34 -13.24
C ARG A 43 18.62 -5.83 -12.56
N SER A 44 18.29 -7.11 -12.69
CA SER A 44 17.13 -7.71 -12.01
C SER A 44 17.27 -7.65 -10.49
N ASP A 45 18.48 -7.84 -9.97
CA ASP A 45 18.81 -7.85 -8.55
C ASP A 45 18.70 -6.44 -7.95
N MET A 46 19.19 -5.43 -8.66
CA MET A 46 19.02 -4.02 -8.28
C MET A 46 17.54 -3.62 -8.26
N LEU A 47 16.78 -3.99 -9.29
CA LEU A 47 15.33 -3.71 -9.35
C LEU A 47 14.61 -4.35 -8.15
N LYS A 48 14.88 -5.63 -7.88
CA LYS A 48 14.32 -6.33 -6.71
C LYS A 48 14.66 -5.62 -5.41
N ALA A 49 15.89 -5.12 -5.25
CA ALA A 49 16.31 -4.40 -4.05
C ALA A 49 15.54 -3.08 -3.87
N HIS A 50 15.37 -2.30 -4.94
CA HIS A 50 14.56 -1.07 -4.92
C HIS A 50 13.10 -1.36 -4.59
N VAL A 51 12.49 -2.35 -5.24
CA VAL A 51 11.10 -2.75 -4.98
C VAL A 51 10.95 -3.23 -3.54
N ALA A 52 11.89 -4.03 -3.02
CA ALA A 52 11.85 -4.51 -1.64
C ALA A 52 11.86 -3.35 -0.63
N LEU A 53 12.68 -2.32 -0.83
CA LEU A 53 12.71 -1.12 0.03
C LEU A 53 11.41 -0.30 -0.03
N MET A 54 10.68 -0.37 -1.15
CA MET A 54 9.40 0.32 -1.30
C MET A 54 8.23 -0.47 -0.71
N GLU A 55 8.25 -1.79 -0.81
CA GLU A 55 7.14 -2.65 -0.39
C GLU A 55 7.23 -3.12 1.05
N ARG A 56 8.44 -3.23 1.62
CA ARG A 56 8.65 -3.61 3.01
C ARG A 56 8.90 -2.37 3.85
N GLU A 57 8.18 -2.25 4.98
CA GLU A 57 8.48 -1.23 5.99
C GLU A 57 9.83 -1.51 6.68
N VAL A 58 10.12 -2.79 6.91
CA VAL A 58 11.37 -3.28 7.50
C VAL A 58 11.78 -4.57 6.79
N ILE A 59 13.07 -4.71 6.46
CA ILE A 59 13.66 -5.94 5.92
C ILE A 59 14.52 -6.56 7.04
N PRO A 60 14.01 -7.57 7.77
CA PRO A 60 14.74 -8.20 8.86
C PRO A 60 15.87 -9.09 8.34
N ALA A 61 16.90 -9.30 9.17
CA ALA A 61 18.04 -10.18 8.86
C ALA A 61 17.62 -11.65 8.67
N GLY A 62 16.48 -12.06 9.25
CA GLY A 62 15.88 -13.38 9.05
C GLY A 62 15.49 -13.64 7.59
N GLU A 63 15.14 -12.60 6.82
CA GLU A 63 14.92 -12.66 5.37
C GLU A 63 16.25 -12.59 4.62
N SER A 64 17.09 -13.61 4.83
CA SER A 64 18.53 -13.58 4.52
C SER A 64 18.88 -13.23 3.06
N GLU A 65 18.02 -13.56 2.09
CA GLU A 65 18.25 -13.23 0.68
C GLU A 65 18.05 -11.74 0.41
N LEU A 66 16.86 -11.19 0.69
CA LEU A 66 16.55 -9.77 0.47
C LEU A 66 17.44 -8.86 1.31
N PHE A 67 17.70 -9.24 2.56
CA PHE A 67 18.59 -8.49 3.43
C PHE A 67 20.02 -8.41 2.87
N ARG A 68 20.58 -9.52 2.38
CA ARG A 68 21.91 -9.52 1.74
C ARG A 68 21.91 -8.74 0.44
N LEU A 69 20.84 -8.84 -0.35
CA LEU A 69 20.68 -8.14 -1.62
C LEU A 69 20.74 -6.62 -1.43
N VAL A 70 19.92 -6.08 -0.51
CA VAL A 70 19.89 -4.66 -0.20
C VAL A 70 21.23 -4.20 0.40
N LYS A 71 21.84 -5.00 1.28
CA LYS A 71 23.17 -4.68 1.83
C LYS A 71 24.26 -4.64 0.76
N TYR A 72 24.19 -5.53 -0.23
CA TYR A 72 25.15 -5.60 -1.33
C TYR A 72 25.07 -4.35 -2.23
N HIS A 73 23.86 -3.90 -2.56
CA HIS A 73 23.61 -2.73 -3.41
C HIS A 73 23.48 -1.39 -2.67
N TYR A 74 23.73 -1.36 -1.35
CA TYR A 74 23.42 -0.23 -0.47
C TYR A 74 23.81 1.15 -1.02
N ARG A 75 25.03 1.29 -1.56
CA ARG A 75 25.53 2.59 -2.04
C ARG A 75 24.69 3.15 -3.19
N ASP A 76 24.36 2.30 -4.16
CA ASP A 76 23.59 2.71 -5.33
C ASP A 76 22.14 3.03 -4.93
N LEU A 77 21.55 2.17 -4.09
CA LEU A 77 20.21 2.38 -3.53
C LEU A 77 20.12 3.70 -2.76
N GLN A 78 21.07 3.94 -1.84
CA GLN A 78 21.15 5.16 -1.04
C GLN A 78 21.26 6.40 -1.94
N ASN A 79 22.22 6.39 -2.87
CA ASN A 79 22.46 7.52 -3.78
C ASN A 79 21.22 7.84 -4.62
N TRP A 80 20.48 6.81 -5.05
CA TRP A 80 19.26 6.99 -5.82
C TRP A 80 18.14 7.63 -4.99
N HIS A 81 17.88 7.08 -3.79
CA HIS A 81 16.82 7.57 -2.91
C HIS A 81 17.13 8.99 -2.38
N GLU A 82 18.37 9.29 -2.00
CA GLU A 82 18.76 10.63 -1.58
C GLU A 82 18.58 11.66 -2.70
N ARG A 83 18.98 11.31 -3.94
CA ARG A 83 18.89 12.22 -5.08
C ARG A 83 17.45 12.53 -5.47
N HIS A 84 16.58 11.53 -5.53
CA HIS A 84 15.23 11.68 -6.08
C HIS A 84 14.19 12.03 -5.02
N THR A 85 14.32 11.49 -3.81
CA THR A 85 13.35 11.70 -2.73
C THR A 85 13.95 12.39 -1.51
N GLY A 86 15.28 12.44 -1.36
CA GLY A 86 15.90 12.88 -0.11
C GLY A 86 15.61 11.93 1.04
N TRP A 87 15.33 10.65 0.76
CA TRP A 87 15.16 9.63 1.80
C TRP A 87 16.49 8.91 2.03
N HIS A 88 16.65 8.36 3.24
CA HIS A 88 17.86 7.65 3.62
C HIS A 88 17.54 6.22 4.06
N ILE A 89 18.44 5.29 3.75
CA ILE A 89 18.36 3.90 4.19
C ILE A 89 19.02 3.79 5.56
N GLN A 90 18.23 3.43 6.56
CA GLN A 90 18.71 3.11 7.90
C GLN A 90 19.13 1.63 7.92
N ARG A 91 20.37 1.38 8.36
CA ARG A 91 21.03 0.08 8.23
C ARG A 91 21.54 -0.41 9.58
N GLY A 92 20.98 -1.51 10.06
CA GLY A 92 21.40 -2.19 11.28
C GLY A 92 22.00 -3.57 11.03
N ASN A 93 22.36 -4.25 12.12
CA ASN A 93 22.80 -5.63 12.09
C ASN A 93 21.62 -6.59 11.92
N SER A 94 20.48 -6.25 12.51
CA SER A 94 19.24 -7.04 12.56
C SER A 94 18.21 -6.65 11.50
N ALA A 95 18.30 -5.45 10.92
CA ALA A 95 17.32 -4.98 9.93
C ALA A 95 17.87 -3.87 9.01
N VAL A 96 17.23 -3.68 7.86
CA VAL A 96 17.41 -2.54 6.96
C VAL A 96 16.04 -1.96 6.63
N ARG A 97 15.94 -0.63 6.55
CA ARG A 97 14.72 0.04 6.07
C ARG A 97 14.99 1.35 5.36
N LEU A 98 14.03 1.79 4.57
CA LEU A 98 14.01 3.12 3.96
C LEU A 98 13.20 4.07 4.86
N ALA A 99 13.84 5.12 5.39
CA ALA A 99 13.16 6.17 6.14
C ALA A 99 12.42 7.09 5.18
N ARG A 100 11.12 6.83 5.01
CA ARG A 100 10.24 7.54 4.08
C ARG A 100 9.54 8.69 4.79
N HIS A 101 9.62 9.88 4.20
CA HIS A 101 8.90 11.06 4.65
C HIS A 101 7.90 11.50 3.56
N PRO A 102 6.60 11.60 3.87
CA PRO A 102 5.61 12.05 2.91
C PRO A 102 5.79 13.55 2.59
N SER A 103 5.25 14.00 1.46
CA SER A 103 5.12 15.44 1.16
C SER A 103 3.69 15.94 1.31
N ALA A 104 2.71 15.04 1.35
CA ALA A 104 1.31 15.35 1.48
C ALA A 104 0.65 14.35 2.43
N ILE A 105 -0.48 14.73 3.00
CA ILE A 105 -1.36 13.82 3.71
C ILE A 105 -1.97 12.87 2.68
N THR A 106 -1.35 11.71 2.54
CA THR A 106 -1.91 10.61 1.74
C THR A 106 -2.91 9.86 2.61
N SER A 107 -4.15 9.69 2.11
CA SER A 107 -5.10 8.77 2.76
C SER A 107 -4.44 7.40 2.91
N GLY A 108 -4.14 7.05 4.16
CA GLY A 108 -3.14 6.04 4.48
C GLY A 108 -3.58 4.63 4.12
N TYR A 109 -2.57 3.81 3.80
CA TYR A 109 -2.62 2.38 4.04
C TYR A 109 -2.87 2.17 5.53
N ILE A 110 -4.05 1.67 5.88
CA ILE A 110 -4.33 1.19 7.23
C ILE A 110 -3.83 -0.25 7.26
N HIS A 111 -2.92 -0.56 8.17
CA HIS A 111 -2.52 -1.94 8.40
C HIS A 111 -3.77 -2.79 8.64
N ALA A 112 -3.92 -3.89 7.90
CA ALA A 112 -5.19 -4.63 7.78
C ALA A 112 -5.83 -5.04 9.13
N ASN A 113 -5.01 -5.18 10.17
CA ASN A 113 -5.48 -5.59 11.49
C ASN A 113 -5.95 -4.41 12.39
N TRP A 114 -5.75 -3.16 11.98
CA TRP A 114 -6.14 -1.99 12.76
C TRP A 114 -7.64 -1.75 12.65
N LYS A 115 -8.26 -1.40 13.79
CA LYS A 115 -9.71 -1.30 13.93
C LYS A 115 -10.17 -0.01 14.57
N ASP A 116 -9.34 0.58 15.43
CA ASP A 116 -9.72 1.72 16.25
C ASP A 116 -8.60 2.75 16.29
N PRO A 117 -8.88 4.07 16.32
CA PRO A 117 -7.86 5.10 16.51
C PRO A 117 -6.95 4.87 17.73
N ARG A 118 -7.46 4.20 18.78
CA ARG A 118 -6.69 3.81 19.97
C ARG A 118 -5.57 2.82 19.65
N ASP A 119 -5.65 2.06 18.56
CA ASP A 119 -4.56 1.17 18.12
C ASP A 119 -3.31 2.00 17.79
N LEU A 120 -3.50 3.09 17.05
CA LEU A 120 -2.43 4.04 16.71
C LEU A 120 -1.93 4.77 17.96
N ALA A 121 -2.84 5.16 18.86
CA ALA A 121 -2.46 5.79 20.12
C ALA A 121 -1.58 4.85 20.96
N CYS A 122 -1.96 3.58 21.10
CA CYS A 122 -1.14 2.57 21.77
C CYS A 122 0.22 2.41 21.10
N LEU A 123 0.29 2.36 19.77
CA LEU A 123 1.58 2.31 19.05
C LEU A 123 2.47 3.50 19.41
N ALA A 124 1.94 4.74 19.36
CA ALA A 124 2.69 5.94 19.69
C ALA A 124 3.21 5.91 21.14
N TRP A 125 2.38 5.47 22.09
CA TRP A 125 2.77 5.31 23.49
C TRP A 125 3.84 4.22 23.70
N ILE A 126 3.78 3.11 22.96
CA ILE A 126 4.82 2.08 23.01
C ILE A 126 6.15 2.61 22.47
N LEU A 127 6.13 3.37 21.37
CA LEU A 127 7.34 3.99 20.81
C LEU A 127 7.95 5.01 21.79
N TRP A 128 7.13 5.84 22.42
CA TRP A 128 7.54 6.74 23.50
C TRP A 128 8.18 5.98 24.69
N TYR A 129 7.56 4.87 25.11
CA TYR A 129 8.07 4.04 26.19
C TYR A 129 9.45 3.46 25.85
N ALA A 130 9.60 2.96 24.62
CA ALA A 130 10.84 2.42 24.14
C ALA A 130 11.95 3.48 24.06
N GLU A 131 11.63 4.69 23.59
CA GLU A 131 12.58 5.80 23.55
C GLU A 131 13.14 6.12 24.94
N ASN A 132 12.27 6.27 25.95
CA ASN A 132 12.72 6.62 27.31
C ASN A 132 13.55 5.51 27.99
N ARG A 133 13.24 4.24 27.70
CA ARG A 133 13.90 3.08 28.32
C ARG A 133 15.18 2.68 27.61
N GLN A 134 15.24 2.78 26.29
CA GLN A 134 16.40 2.35 25.51
C GLN A 134 17.46 3.44 25.31
N LEU A 135 17.12 4.73 25.50
CA LEU A 135 18.11 5.82 25.48
C LEU A 135 19.03 5.84 26.73
N SER A 136 18.79 4.97 27.71
CA SER A 136 19.51 4.96 28.99
C SER A 136 20.40 3.73 29.25
N GLY A 137 20.39 2.67 28.43
CA GLY A 137 21.28 1.51 28.67
C GLY A 137 21.37 0.45 27.55
N ARG A 138 22.49 -0.28 27.51
CA ARG A 138 22.68 -1.52 26.73
C ARG A 138 22.51 -2.73 27.66
N GLY A 139 21.84 -3.79 27.23
CA GLY A 139 21.69 -5.05 27.98
C GLY A 139 20.25 -5.36 28.38
N SER A 140 20.03 -5.87 29.61
CA SER A 140 18.72 -6.24 30.18
C SER A 140 17.66 -5.13 30.20
N ASP A 141 18.05 -3.90 29.88
CA ASP A 141 17.15 -2.73 29.80
C ASP A 141 16.17 -2.78 28.61
N GLN A 142 16.40 -3.66 27.62
CA GLN A 142 15.48 -3.85 26.48
C GLN A 142 14.28 -4.77 26.78
N GLN A 143 14.35 -5.57 27.84
CA GLN A 143 13.27 -6.45 28.27
C GLN A 143 12.29 -5.73 29.21
N PHE A 144 11.00 -5.97 29.04
CA PHE A 144 9.96 -5.35 29.86
C PHE A 144 8.73 -6.25 30.01
N LEU A 145 8.03 -6.10 31.13
CA LEU A 145 6.74 -6.75 31.34
C LEU A 145 5.61 -5.94 30.71
N LEU A 146 4.63 -6.62 30.11
CA LEU A 146 3.46 -5.97 29.53
C LEU A 146 2.64 -5.23 30.59
N SER A 147 2.53 -5.77 31.80
CA SER A 147 1.93 -5.07 32.95
C SER A 147 2.62 -3.72 33.23
N GLN A 148 3.95 -3.69 33.25
CA GLN A 148 4.74 -2.47 33.49
C GLN A 148 4.53 -1.43 32.38
N LEU A 149 4.53 -1.87 31.11
CA LEU A 149 4.23 -1.00 29.97
C LEU A 149 2.83 -0.40 30.10
N ALA A 150 1.83 -1.24 30.38
CA ALA A 150 0.45 -0.83 30.54
C ALA A 150 0.29 0.22 31.65
N GLU A 151 0.89 -0.01 32.83
CA GLU A 151 0.87 0.94 33.94
C GLU A 151 1.47 2.30 33.57
N GLN A 152 2.66 2.31 32.93
CA GLN A 152 3.30 3.56 32.53
C GLN A 152 2.48 4.32 31.48
N ILE A 153 1.91 3.63 30.49
CA ILE A 153 1.05 4.27 29.49
C ILE A 153 -0.21 4.86 30.16
N GLN A 154 -0.82 4.16 31.12
CA GLN A 154 -1.99 4.69 31.85
C GLN A 154 -1.63 5.94 32.67
N GLU A 155 -0.51 5.92 33.39
CA GLU A 155 -0.06 7.06 34.18
C GLU A 155 0.21 8.29 33.29
N GLN A 156 0.92 8.09 32.18
CA GLN A 156 1.33 9.20 31.29
C GLN A 156 0.17 9.73 30.47
N SER A 157 -0.68 8.85 29.94
CA SER A 157 -1.91 9.29 29.25
C SER A 157 -2.89 10.00 30.18
N ALA A 158 -2.88 9.69 31.48
CA ALA A 158 -3.69 10.40 32.47
C ALA A 158 -3.16 11.81 32.78
N ASN A 159 -1.86 12.04 32.64
CA ASN A 159 -1.16 13.30 32.87
C ASN A 159 -1.03 14.18 31.61
N ALA A 160 -1.33 13.62 30.42
CA ALA A 160 -1.33 14.37 29.17
C ALA A 160 -2.32 15.54 29.21
N VAL A 161 -1.87 16.71 28.77
CA VAL A 161 -2.67 17.94 28.78
C VAL A 161 -3.63 17.95 27.58
N GLY A 162 -4.94 18.05 27.83
CA GLY A 162 -5.99 18.22 26.82
C GLY A 162 -7.21 17.33 27.01
N GLU A 163 -8.19 17.43 26.10
CA GLU A 163 -9.41 16.60 26.05
C GLU A 163 -9.16 15.18 25.47
N THR A 164 -7.95 14.64 25.62
CA THR A 164 -7.63 13.32 25.08
C THR A 164 -8.20 12.23 25.99
N GLU A 165 -8.95 11.29 25.42
CA GLU A 165 -9.46 10.15 26.19
C GLU A 165 -8.29 9.32 26.75
N LYS A 166 -8.35 9.08 28.06
CA LYS A 166 -7.33 8.33 28.79
C LYS A 166 -7.42 6.84 28.45
N LEU A 167 -6.26 6.20 28.26
CA LEU A 167 -6.19 4.75 28.11
C LEU A 167 -6.40 4.10 29.47
N ASP A 168 -7.25 3.07 29.52
CA ASP A 168 -7.53 2.30 30.73
C ASP A 168 -7.54 0.80 30.42
N PHE A 169 -6.44 0.11 30.73
CA PHE A 169 -6.31 -1.33 30.47
C PHE A 169 -7.15 -2.22 31.40
N ARG A 170 -7.93 -1.64 32.32
CA ARG A 170 -9.04 -2.37 32.97
C ARG A 170 -10.20 -2.61 31.99
N LYS A 171 -10.30 -1.78 30.95
CA LYS A 171 -11.30 -1.92 29.89
C LYS A 171 -10.80 -2.86 28.81
N LEU A 172 -11.66 -3.81 28.44
CA LEU A 172 -11.36 -4.79 27.40
C LEU A 172 -11.00 -4.17 26.04
N PRO A 173 -11.66 -3.10 25.55
CA PRO A 173 -11.27 -2.45 24.29
C PRO A 173 -9.81 -2.00 24.25
N ASP A 174 -9.31 -1.38 25.33
CA ASP A 174 -7.95 -0.85 25.40
C ASP A 174 -6.90 -1.97 25.44
N ARG A 175 -7.22 -3.08 26.12
CA ARG A 175 -6.38 -4.30 26.09
C ARG A 175 -6.28 -4.90 24.68
N TYR A 176 -7.38 -4.87 23.92
CA TYR A 176 -7.36 -5.31 22.53
C TYR A 176 -6.59 -4.33 21.63
N SER A 177 -6.63 -3.03 21.90
CA SER A 177 -5.90 -2.02 21.13
C SER A 177 -4.39 -2.12 21.33
N ILE A 178 -3.92 -2.23 22.58
CA ILE A 178 -2.49 -2.44 22.84
C ILE A 178 -1.99 -3.77 22.26
N ARG A 179 -2.80 -4.84 22.31
CA ARG A 179 -2.44 -6.12 21.67
C ARG A 179 -2.24 -5.95 20.15
N ARG A 180 -3.10 -5.21 19.46
CA ARG A 180 -2.95 -4.96 18.01
C ARG A 180 -1.70 -4.15 17.70
N ALA A 181 -1.38 -3.15 18.54
CA ALA A 181 -0.16 -2.36 18.40
C ALA A 181 1.11 -3.20 18.64
N LEU A 182 1.12 -4.06 19.66
CA LEU A 182 2.21 -5.00 19.92
C LEU A 182 2.38 -5.98 18.77
N GLN A 183 1.30 -6.60 18.29
CA GLN A 183 1.35 -7.50 17.14
C GLN A 183 1.93 -6.82 15.89
N TYR A 184 1.53 -5.57 15.63
CA TYR A 184 2.09 -4.80 14.52
C TYR A 184 3.61 -4.58 14.67
N LEU A 185 4.10 -4.28 15.88
CA LEU A 185 5.54 -4.16 16.14
C LEU A 185 6.27 -5.50 16.05
N GLU A 186 5.65 -6.61 16.46
CA GLU A 186 6.18 -7.96 16.27
C GLU A 186 6.30 -8.31 14.78
N ASP A 187 5.26 -8.01 13.98
CA ASP A 187 5.23 -8.24 12.54
C ASP A 187 6.33 -7.43 11.81
N LEU A 188 6.66 -6.24 12.31
CA LEU A 188 7.78 -5.42 11.83
C LEU A 188 9.16 -5.88 12.32
N GLY A 189 9.21 -6.83 13.26
CA GLY A 189 10.44 -7.25 13.93
C GLY A 189 10.99 -6.21 14.92
N GLY A 190 10.17 -5.25 15.36
CA GLY A 190 10.49 -4.28 16.42
C GLY A 190 10.42 -4.87 17.82
N LEU A 191 9.67 -5.95 17.99
CA LEU A 191 9.42 -6.58 19.27
C LEU A 191 9.56 -8.09 19.17
N HIS A 192 10.06 -8.73 20.23
CA HIS A 192 10.13 -10.17 20.38
C HIS A 192 9.43 -10.61 21.67
N LEU A 193 8.53 -11.58 21.55
CA LEU A 193 7.95 -12.27 22.69
C LEU A 193 9.00 -13.22 23.29
N VAL A 194 9.36 -13.00 24.55
CA VAL A 194 10.36 -13.81 25.27
C VAL A 194 9.68 -14.89 26.10
N ASP A 195 8.63 -14.53 26.85
CA ASP A 195 7.88 -15.45 27.69
C ASP A 195 6.42 -15.00 27.90
N GLY A 196 5.54 -15.96 28.19
CA GLY A 196 4.11 -15.73 28.42
C GLY A 196 3.25 -15.66 27.14
N GLN A 197 1.98 -15.30 27.31
CA GLN A 197 1.01 -15.20 26.22
C GLN A 197 0.18 -13.91 26.32
N THR A 198 0.29 -13.05 25.32
CA THR A 198 -0.46 -11.77 25.23
C THR A 198 -1.97 -11.97 25.29
N ARG A 199 -2.46 -13.11 24.79
CA ARG A 199 -3.87 -13.46 24.89
C ARG A 199 -4.32 -13.65 26.34
N GLU A 200 -3.55 -14.35 27.16
CA GLU A 200 -3.88 -14.62 28.56
C GLU A 200 -3.90 -13.34 29.39
N TRP A 201 -2.98 -12.40 29.10
CA TRP A 201 -2.98 -11.06 29.71
C TRP A 201 -4.23 -10.25 29.31
N VAL A 202 -4.64 -10.28 28.04
CA VAL A 202 -5.88 -9.60 27.58
C VAL A 202 -7.12 -10.20 28.22
N GLU A 203 -7.15 -11.52 28.41
CA GLU A 203 -8.23 -12.25 29.08
C GLU A 203 -8.19 -12.12 30.62
N GLN A 204 -7.14 -11.49 31.18
CA GLN A 204 -6.90 -11.33 32.62
C GLN A 204 -6.87 -12.66 33.38
N THR A 205 -6.18 -13.65 32.80
CA THR A 205 -5.91 -14.93 33.47
C THR A 205 -5.06 -14.70 34.72
N HIS A 206 -5.28 -15.49 35.78
CA HIS A 206 -4.57 -15.34 37.05
C HIS A 206 -3.06 -15.44 36.86
N GLU A 207 -2.30 -14.47 37.39
CA GLU A 207 -0.83 -14.38 37.29
C GLU A 207 -0.28 -14.32 35.85
N ALA A 208 -1.12 -14.11 34.83
CA ALA A 208 -0.66 -13.99 33.46
C ALA A 208 0.01 -12.62 33.24
N ASP A 209 1.30 -12.66 32.94
CA ASP A 209 2.07 -11.53 32.44
C ASP A 209 2.94 -11.97 31.27
N VAL A 210 3.46 -11.01 30.53
CA VAL A 210 4.17 -11.25 29.28
C VAL A 210 5.49 -10.50 29.30
N LEU A 211 6.57 -11.22 29.03
CA LEU A 211 7.89 -10.64 28.88
C LEU A 211 8.19 -10.39 27.41
N TYR A 212 8.42 -9.13 27.09
CA TYR A 212 8.79 -8.68 25.76
C TYR A 212 10.20 -8.11 25.73
N GLU A 213 10.82 -8.14 24.56
CA GLU A 213 12.12 -7.53 24.30
C GLU A 213 12.06 -6.66 23.04
N PHE A 214 12.49 -5.40 23.14
CA PHE A 214 12.62 -4.53 21.97
C PHE A 214 13.86 -4.88 21.15
N SER A 215 13.73 -4.83 19.82
CA SER A 215 14.86 -4.96 18.90
C SER A 215 15.43 -3.59 18.46
N ASP A 216 16.55 -3.61 17.73
CA ASP A 216 17.14 -2.39 17.15
C ASP A 216 16.22 -1.66 16.15
N VAL A 217 15.19 -2.33 15.62
CA VAL A 217 14.23 -1.74 14.67
C VAL A 217 13.45 -0.60 15.33
N ILE A 218 13.20 -0.68 16.64
CA ILE A 218 12.45 0.35 17.37
C ILE A 218 13.20 1.68 17.39
N HIS A 219 14.51 1.67 17.58
CA HIS A 219 15.34 2.88 17.49
C HIS A 219 15.21 3.53 16.12
N SER A 220 15.21 2.71 15.07
CA SER A 220 14.92 3.16 13.71
C SER A 220 13.57 3.87 13.69
N LEU A 221 12.48 3.21 14.14
CA LEU A 221 11.10 3.75 14.15
C LEU A 221 11.01 5.09 14.86
N VAL A 222 11.51 5.18 16.10
CA VAL A 222 11.53 6.41 16.89
C VAL A 222 12.30 7.53 16.18
N SER A 223 13.50 7.25 15.66
CA SER A 223 14.34 8.27 15.00
C SER A 223 13.74 8.87 13.72
N SER A 224 12.73 8.24 13.13
CA SER A 224 12.04 8.77 11.95
C SER A 224 10.70 9.44 12.28
N LEU A 225 10.30 9.50 13.56
CA LEU A 225 9.17 10.29 13.98
C LEU A 225 9.54 11.77 13.89
N SER A 226 8.81 12.51 13.05
CA SER A 226 8.95 13.96 12.92
C SER A 226 7.82 14.63 13.68
N LEU A 227 8.14 15.32 14.78
CA LEU A 227 7.18 16.11 15.52
C LEU A 227 6.60 17.24 14.66
N GLU A 228 7.44 17.85 13.83
CA GLU A 228 7.05 18.89 12.87
C GLU A 228 5.98 18.37 11.89
N ASP A 229 6.20 17.19 11.29
CA ASP A 229 5.23 16.57 10.36
C ASP A 229 3.89 16.27 11.08
N VAL A 230 3.95 15.78 12.33
CA VAL A 230 2.76 15.50 13.13
C VAL A 230 1.98 16.77 13.43
N LEU A 231 2.65 17.84 13.86
CA LEU A 231 2.02 19.12 14.15
C LEU A 231 1.45 19.78 12.89
N ALA A 232 2.08 19.60 11.72
CA ALA A 232 1.57 20.08 10.45
C ALA A 232 0.35 19.28 9.95
N ALA A 233 0.30 17.98 10.21
CA ALA A 233 -0.80 17.11 9.79
C ALA A 233 -2.01 17.16 10.73
N ALA A 234 -1.79 17.29 12.05
CA ALA A 234 -2.83 17.14 13.06
C ALA A 234 -4.03 18.10 12.88
N PRO A 235 -3.86 19.42 12.61
CA PRO A 235 -4.99 20.32 12.41
C PRO A 235 -5.87 19.88 11.25
N ARG A 236 -5.28 19.39 10.15
CA ARG A 236 -6.02 18.93 8.96
C ARG A 236 -6.79 17.64 9.20
N ILE A 237 -6.28 16.76 10.06
CA ILE A 237 -6.95 15.51 10.42
C ILE A 237 -8.13 15.80 11.37
N ASN A 238 -7.95 16.74 12.31
CA ASN A 238 -8.93 17.04 13.35
C ASN A 238 -10.00 18.04 12.90
N ASP A 239 -9.68 18.94 11.96
CA ASP A 239 -10.61 19.94 11.44
C ASP A 239 -11.29 19.47 10.15
N ARG A 240 -12.57 19.08 10.28
CA ARG A 240 -13.39 18.65 9.14
C ARG A 240 -13.62 19.76 8.11
N THR A 241 -13.40 21.03 8.42
CA THR A 241 -13.50 22.12 7.43
C THR A 241 -12.34 22.07 6.44
N LEU A 242 -11.20 21.47 6.82
CA LEU A 242 -10.03 21.27 5.98
C LEU A 242 -10.08 19.96 5.19
N ALA A 243 -11.12 19.15 5.34
CA ALA A 243 -11.20 17.79 4.78
C ALA A 243 -11.16 17.75 3.24
N LEU A 244 -11.53 18.85 2.57
CA LEU A 244 -11.54 18.95 1.11
C LEU A 244 -10.35 19.75 0.55
N GLU A 245 -9.56 20.40 1.41
CA GLU A 245 -8.46 21.27 1.00
C GLU A 245 -7.26 20.48 0.43
N PRO A 246 -6.31 21.15 -0.26
CA PRO A 246 -5.07 20.53 -0.71
C PRO A 246 -4.34 19.80 0.42
N ALA A 247 -3.90 18.57 0.15
CA ALA A 247 -3.28 17.69 1.13
C ALA A 247 -1.79 17.97 1.39
N LEU A 248 -1.18 18.90 0.64
CA LEU A 248 0.24 19.21 0.73
C LEU A 248 0.61 19.71 2.13
N LEU A 249 1.56 19.03 2.79
CA LEU A 249 2.09 19.43 4.09
C LEU A 249 3.05 20.61 3.85
N VAL A 250 2.55 21.84 3.96
CA VAL A 250 3.33 23.08 3.76
C VAL A 250 3.57 23.73 5.11
N ASP A 251 4.83 23.67 5.56
CA ASP A 251 5.53 24.82 6.16
C ASP A 251 7.06 24.62 6.22
N GLU A 252 7.62 23.40 6.09
CA GLU A 252 9.07 23.20 6.33
C GLU A 252 9.82 22.33 5.30
N THR A 253 9.28 22.13 4.09
CA THR A 253 10.12 21.69 2.95
C THR A 253 11.02 22.80 2.41
N GLY A 254 11.52 23.71 3.25
CA GLY A 254 12.38 24.85 2.87
C GLY A 254 13.65 24.46 2.09
N GLY A 255 13.92 23.16 1.92
CA GLY A 255 14.92 22.62 1.02
C GLY A 255 14.46 21.49 0.08
N VAL A 256 13.21 21.00 0.12
CA VAL A 256 12.78 19.89 -0.77
C VAL A 256 12.21 20.45 -2.07
N SER A 257 12.90 20.15 -3.18
CA SER A 257 12.51 20.62 -4.51
C SER A 257 11.13 20.09 -4.92
N PRO A 258 10.38 20.82 -5.77
CA PRO A 258 9.11 20.34 -6.30
C PRO A 258 9.20 18.96 -6.98
N LEU A 259 10.32 18.68 -7.66
CA LEU A 259 10.56 17.38 -8.28
C LEU A 259 10.71 16.26 -7.23
N ALA A 260 11.40 16.51 -6.12
CA ALA A 260 11.50 15.53 -5.04
C ALA A 260 10.15 15.28 -4.34
N ARG A 261 9.32 16.32 -4.20
CA ARG A 261 7.93 16.14 -3.72
C ARG A 261 7.09 15.31 -4.69
N ALA A 262 7.25 15.49 -6.01
CA ALA A 262 6.59 14.66 -7.01
C ALA A 262 6.98 13.17 -6.85
N TRP A 263 8.28 12.88 -6.71
CA TRP A 263 8.77 11.52 -6.45
C TRP A 263 8.22 10.93 -5.15
N ARG A 264 8.28 11.67 -4.04
CA ARG A 264 7.73 11.22 -2.74
C ARG A 264 6.26 10.84 -2.88
N THR A 265 5.44 11.73 -3.45
CA THR A 265 4.00 11.50 -3.60
C THR A 265 3.69 10.32 -4.52
N LEU A 266 4.38 10.17 -5.65
CA LEU A 266 4.17 9.03 -6.55
C LEU A 266 4.57 7.69 -5.92
N LEU A 267 5.65 7.66 -5.15
CA LEU A 267 6.19 6.43 -4.57
C LEU A 267 5.45 5.97 -3.31
N THR A 268 4.89 6.89 -2.51
CA THR A 268 4.14 6.54 -1.28
C THR A 268 2.62 6.56 -1.45
N GLY A 269 2.10 7.36 -2.38
CA GLY A 269 0.67 7.59 -2.54
C GLY A 269 0.08 6.94 -3.78
N PRO A 270 -1.26 6.83 -3.86
CA PRO A 270 -1.95 6.31 -5.04
C PRO A 270 -1.84 7.25 -6.25
N VAL A 271 -1.71 8.56 -6.02
CA VAL A 271 -1.76 9.59 -7.06
C VAL A 271 -1.05 10.87 -6.63
N LEU A 272 -0.37 11.53 -7.57
CA LEU A 272 0.01 12.93 -7.49
C LEU A 272 -1.07 13.79 -8.17
N LEU A 273 -1.79 14.58 -7.38
CA LEU A 273 -2.84 15.47 -7.88
C LEU A 273 -2.27 16.87 -8.13
N ARG A 274 -2.63 17.45 -9.28
CA ARG A 274 -2.32 18.86 -9.57
C ARG A 274 -3.00 19.80 -8.58
N TYR A 275 -4.16 19.42 -8.06
CA TYR A 275 -4.89 20.16 -7.02
C TYR A 275 -4.06 20.33 -5.75
N ASP A 276 -3.31 19.30 -5.33
CA ASP A 276 -2.54 19.32 -4.09
C ASP A 276 -1.24 20.10 -4.19
N ASP A 277 -0.48 19.85 -5.26
CA ASP A 277 0.82 20.47 -5.46
C ASP A 277 1.00 20.83 -6.94
N PRO A 278 0.48 22.00 -7.37
CA PRO A 278 0.64 22.46 -8.74
C PRO A 278 2.10 22.60 -9.17
N GLN A 279 3.01 22.90 -8.24
CA GLN A 279 4.44 23.08 -8.53
C GLN A 279 5.13 21.73 -8.77
N ALA A 280 4.90 20.75 -7.90
CA ALA A 280 5.44 19.40 -8.10
C ALA A 280 4.88 18.75 -9.36
N PHE A 281 3.59 18.96 -9.64
CA PHE A 281 2.97 18.48 -10.87
C PHE A 281 3.54 19.14 -12.13
N ALA A 282 3.82 20.45 -12.08
CA ALA A 282 4.50 21.15 -13.19
C ALA A 282 5.93 20.63 -13.40
N ALA A 283 6.69 20.41 -12.32
CA ALA A 283 8.03 19.84 -12.39
C ALA A 283 8.00 18.41 -12.97
N LEU A 284 7.04 17.57 -12.56
CA LEU A 284 6.82 16.26 -13.16
C LEU A 284 6.61 16.36 -14.68
N LYS A 285 5.71 17.25 -15.13
CA LYS A 285 5.42 17.42 -16.57
C LYS A 285 6.66 17.85 -17.35
N GLN A 286 7.44 18.78 -16.80
CA GLN A 286 8.69 19.25 -17.40
C GLN A 286 9.71 18.12 -17.57
N HIS A 287 9.76 17.16 -16.64
CA HIS A 287 10.71 16.06 -16.61
C HIS A 287 10.07 14.70 -16.92
N SER A 288 8.93 14.68 -17.60
CA SER A 288 8.07 13.48 -17.72
C SER A 288 8.78 12.27 -18.35
N GLU A 289 9.46 12.45 -19.48
CA GLU A 289 10.22 11.38 -20.14
C GLU A 289 11.34 10.83 -19.26
N GLN A 290 12.09 11.71 -18.60
CA GLN A 290 13.18 11.32 -17.71
C GLN A 290 12.65 10.50 -16.53
N ILE A 291 11.58 10.97 -15.89
CA ILE A 291 10.98 10.29 -14.74
C ILE A 291 10.37 8.94 -15.16
N ALA A 292 9.68 8.88 -16.31
CA ALA A 292 9.11 7.63 -16.81
C ALA A 292 10.21 6.58 -17.08
N ASN A 293 11.31 6.97 -17.72
CA ASN A 293 12.44 6.09 -17.96
C ASN A 293 13.10 5.65 -16.66
N GLU A 294 13.35 6.59 -15.73
CA GLU A 294 13.95 6.29 -14.43
C GLU A 294 13.07 5.32 -13.61
N LEU A 295 11.76 5.54 -13.61
CA LEU A 295 10.79 4.68 -12.90
C LEU A 295 10.77 3.27 -13.50
N LEU A 296 10.78 3.16 -14.82
CA LEU A 296 10.81 1.89 -15.53
C LEU A 296 12.13 1.14 -15.32
N ASP A 297 13.26 1.84 -15.39
CA ASP A 297 14.58 1.23 -15.22
C ASP A 297 14.86 0.80 -13.79
N THR A 298 14.38 1.59 -12.81
CA THR A 298 14.64 1.36 -11.38
C THR A 298 13.68 0.34 -10.77
N PHE A 299 12.38 0.42 -11.08
CA PHE A 299 11.35 -0.40 -10.43
C PHE A 299 10.61 -1.32 -11.40
N GLY A 300 10.76 -1.13 -12.72
CA GLY A 300 9.92 -1.81 -13.71
C GLY A 300 8.48 -1.29 -13.72
N TRP A 301 8.24 -0.07 -13.20
CA TRP A 301 6.91 0.52 -13.13
C TRP A 301 6.71 1.57 -14.22
N SER A 302 5.47 1.73 -14.68
CA SER A 302 5.11 2.71 -15.71
C SER A 302 4.51 3.96 -15.06
N LEU A 303 4.73 5.12 -15.68
CA LEU A 303 4.16 6.40 -15.27
C LEU A 303 2.99 6.76 -16.20
N ASP A 304 1.82 6.98 -15.63
CA ASP A 304 0.64 7.50 -16.32
C ASP A 304 0.41 8.96 -15.92
N ILE A 305 0.45 9.88 -16.88
CA ILE A 305 0.27 11.32 -16.68
C ILE A 305 -0.97 11.76 -17.45
N ASN A 306 -1.92 12.30 -16.70
CA ASN A 306 -3.14 12.90 -17.22
C ASN A 306 -3.10 14.43 -17.12
N ARG A 307 -4.20 15.09 -17.50
CA ARG A 307 -4.31 16.56 -17.43
C ARG A 307 -4.06 17.08 -16.01
N ASP A 308 -4.72 16.48 -15.01
CA ASP A 308 -4.79 17.00 -13.64
C ASP A 308 -4.28 16.04 -12.55
N TYR A 309 -3.76 14.87 -12.95
CA TYR A 309 -3.12 13.94 -12.03
C TYR A 309 -2.07 13.08 -12.74
N ALA A 310 -1.20 12.43 -11.95
CA ALA A 310 -0.26 11.41 -12.41
C ALA A 310 -0.19 10.27 -11.39
N CYS A 311 0.06 9.05 -11.85
CA CYS A 311 0.12 7.88 -10.97
C CYS A 311 1.04 6.79 -11.55
N ILE A 312 1.40 5.84 -10.70
CA ILE A 312 2.21 4.68 -11.08
C ILE A 312 1.29 3.54 -11.50
N VAL A 313 1.57 2.94 -12.65
CA VAL A 313 0.96 1.70 -13.12
C VAL A 313 1.94 0.56 -12.92
N ARG A 314 1.50 -0.47 -12.20
CA ARG A 314 2.27 -1.67 -11.90
C ARG A 314 1.72 -2.86 -12.68
N GLY A 315 2.60 -3.81 -13.04
CA GLY A 315 2.17 -5.08 -13.62
C GLY A 315 1.28 -5.86 -12.65
N SER A 316 0.37 -6.67 -13.18
CA SER A 316 -0.48 -7.53 -12.34
C SER A 316 0.38 -8.47 -11.47
N GLY A 317 0.06 -8.56 -10.18
CA GLY A 317 0.77 -9.41 -9.22
C GLY A 317 2.01 -8.78 -8.55
N THR A 318 2.37 -7.53 -8.86
CA THR A 318 3.56 -6.85 -8.31
C THR A 318 3.21 -5.73 -7.31
N ALA A 319 2.11 -5.89 -6.57
CA ALA A 319 1.57 -4.84 -5.71
C ALA A 319 1.43 -5.35 -4.27
N THR A 320 2.56 -5.42 -3.58
CA THR A 320 2.63 -5.60 -2.12
C THR A 320 3.04 -4.31 -1.40
N GLY A 321 3.14 -3.20 -2.13
CA GLY A 321 3.51 -1.89 -1.60
C GLY A 321 2.39 -1.12 -0.88
N PRO A 322 2.67 0.12 -0.44
CA PRO A 322 1.79 0.90 0.45
C PRO A 322 0.52 1.42 -0.23
N VAL A 323 0.25 1.04 -1.47
CA VAL A 323 -0.90 1.51 -2.24
C VAL A 323 -1.89 0.37 -2.37
N SER A 324 -3.09 0.58 -1.84
CA SER A 324 -4.21 -0.34 -1.96
C SER A 324 -4.54 -0.62 -3.44
N THR A 325 -4.71 -1.90 -3.79
CA THR A 325 -5.10 -2.33 -5.14
C THR A 325 -6.61 -2.54 -5.28
N LEU A 326 -7.09 -2.49 -6.52
CA LEU A 326 -8.45 -2.88 -6.87
C LEU A 326 -8.47 -4.33 -7.36
N SER A 327 -9.47 -5.07 -6.91
CA SER A 327 -9.80 -6.41 -7.35
C SER A 327 -11.12 -6.43 -8.11
N THR A 328 -11.18 -7.15 -9.23
CA THR A 328 -12.44 -7.33 -9.96
C THR A 328 -13.42 -8.29 -9.27
N THR A 329 -13.01 -8.93 -8.17
CA THR A 329 -13.85 -9.90 -7.43
C THR A 329 -14.43 -9.33 -6.13
N SER A 330 -13.87 -8.23 -5.63
CA SER A 330 -14.36 -7.57 -4.42
C SER A 330 -15.63 -6.78 -4.74
N ALA A 331 -16.71 -7.02 -4.01
CA ALA A 331 -17.96 -6.28 -4.20
C ALA A 331 -17.78 -4.77 -3.93
N VAL A 332 -16.92 -4.40 -2.97
CA VAL A 332 -16.58 -3.00 -2.68
C VAL A 332 -15.87 -2.36 -3.86
N ASP A 333 -14.91 -3.08 -4.47
CA ASP A 333 -14.14 -2.59 -5.61
C ASP A 333 -14.99 -2.53 -6.89
N GLN A 334 -15.90 -3.50 -7.09
CA GLN A 334 -16.88 -3.44 -8.17
C GLN A 334 -17.82 -2.24 -7.99
N ALA A 335 -18.35 -2.05 -6.79
CA ALA A 335 -19.28 -0.96 -6.50
C ALA A 335 -18.63 0.42 -6.66
N LEU A 336 -17.38 0.62 -6.23
CA LEU A 336 -16.68 1.88 -6.43
C LEU A 336 -16.39 2.18 -7.90
N MET A 337 -16.07 1.15 -8.70
CA MET A 337 -15.83 1.32 -10.14
C MET A 337 -17.12 1.69 -10.88
N LEU A 338 -18.24 1.05 -10.52
CA LEU A 338 -19.57 1.39 -11.04
C LEU A 338 -19.99 2.81 -10.60
N LEU A 339 -19.72 3.18 -9.35
CA LEU A 339 -20.00 4.53 -8.85
C LEU A 339 -19.21 5.60 -9.60
N SER A 340 -17.92 5.33 -9.86
CA SER A 340 -17.06 6.19 -10.66
C SER A 340 -17.61 6.40 -12.07
N GLY A 341 -18.05 5.32 -12.72
CA GLY A 341 -18.71 5.36 -14.03
C GLY A 341 -20.01 6.17 -14.02
N SER A 342 -20.85 5.98 -13.01
CA SER A 342 -22.12 6.72 -12.85
C SER A 342 -21.91 8.22 -12.60
N ILE A 343 -20.92 8.61 -11.79
CA ILE A 343 -20.56 10.02 -11.57
C ILE A 343 -20.14 10.64 -12.91
N ARG A 344 -19.29 9.97 -13.69
CA ARG A 344 -18.84 10.44 -15.00
C ARG A 344 -20.02 10.63 -15.97
N GLN A 345 -20.97 9.70 -15.99
CA GLN A 345 -22.18 9.82 -16.83
C GLN A 345 -23.03 11.03 -16.45
N ARG A 346 -23.24 11.27 -15.15
CA ARG A 346 -24.02 12.43 -14.68
C ARG A 346 -23.35 13.76 -14.97
N VAL A 347 -22.02 13.84 -14.87
CA VAL A 347 -21.26 15.04 -15.29
C VAL A 347 -21.44 15.28 -16.80
N ALA A 348 -21.34 14.23 -17.62
CA ALA A 348 -21.52 14.33 -19.07
C ALA A 348 -22.96 14.74 -19.46
N ALA A 349 -23.96 14.33 -18.68
CA ALA A 349 -25.36 14.73 -18.84
C ALA A 349 -25.65 16.16 -18.31
N GLY A 350 -24.70 16.79 -17.62
CA GLY A 350 -24.87 18.10 -16.99
C GLY A 350 -25.72 18.07 -15.70
N GLU A 351 -25.95 16.88 -15.13
CA GLU A 351 -26.71 16.68 -13.90
C GLU A 351 -25.87 16.97 -12.65
N LEU A 352 -24.58 16.63 -12.71
CA LEU A 352 -23.57 17.11 -11.77
C LEU A 352 -22.83 18.25 -12.47
N GLY A 353 -22.71 19.40 -11.80
CA GLY A 353 -22.06 20.59 -12.37
C GLY A 353 -20.67 20.31 -12.96
N PRO A 354 -20.13 21.22 -13.79
CA PRO A 354 -18.84 20.99 -14.42
C PRO A 354 -17.72 20.87 -13.36
N PRO A 355 -16.72 20.00 -13.57
CA PRO A 355 -15.53 19.98 -12.73
C PRO A 355 -14.81 21.32 -12.72
N ASP A 356 -14.07 21.59 -11.65
CA ASP A 356 -13.25 22.79 -11.54
C ASP A 356 -12.02 22.77 -12.46
N ARG A 357 -11.17 23.80 -12.35
CA ARG A 357 -9.95 23.93 -13.17
C ARG A 357 -8.91 22.82 -12.97
N TYR A 358 -9.06 22.01 -11.92
CA TYR A 358 -8.22 20.86 -11.57
C TYR A 358 -8.94 19.52 -11.80
N GLY A 359 -10.12 19.53 -12.42
CA GLY A 359 -10.92 18.33 -12.66
C GLY A 359 -11.56 17.76 -11.40
N CYS A 360 -11.58 18.51 -10.29
CA CYS A 360 -12.26 18.11 -9.06
C CYS A 360 -13.74 18.51 -9.11
N LEU A 361 -14.59 17.71 -8.46
CA LEU A 361 -16.03 17.97 -8.36
C LEU A 361 -16.46 17.93 -6.90
N ARG A 362 -17.10 19.01 -6.42
CA ARG A 362 -17.72 19.04 -5.09
C ARG A 362 -19.16 18.53 -5.20
N VAL A 363 -19.48 17.50 -4.42
CA VAL A 363 -20.76 16.77 -4.49
C VAL A 363 -21.30 16.60 -3.07
N ALA A 364 -22.61 16.74 -2.88
CA ALA A 364 -23.23 16.45 -1.60
C ALA A 364 -23.26 14.92 -1.35
N THR A 365 -23.08 14.48 -0.11
CA THR A 365 -23.09 13.05 0.22
C THR A 365 -24.40 12.35 -0.13
N GLU A 366 -25.50 13.09 -0.10
CA GLU A 366 -26.85 12.66 -0.46
C GLU A 366 -26.90 12.26 -1.94
N GLU A 367 -26.29 13.05 -2.83
CA GLU A 367 -26.27 12.77 -4.28
C GLU A 367 -25.49 11.49 -4.58
N ILE A 368 -24.37 11.24 -3.89
CA ILE A 368 -23.62 10.00 -4.02
C ILE A 368 -24.40 8.82 -3.42
N THR A 369 -25.10 9.05 -2.32
CA THR A 369 -25.94 8.04 -1.68
C THR A 369 -27.05 7.59 -2.63
N ASP A 370 -27.73 8.52 -3.28
CA ASP A 370 -28.77 8.24 -4.28
C ASP A 370 -28.20 7.48 -5.49
N LEU A 371 -27.04 7.92 -6.01
CA LEU A 371 -26.32 7.20 -7.06
C LEU A 371 -26.00 5.76 -6.67
N PHE A 372 -25.51 5.56 -5.44
CA PHE A 372 -25.16 4.24 -4.93
C PHE A 372 -26.39 3.34 -4.77
N TYR A 373 -27.52 3.88 -4.31
CA TYR A 373 -28.77 3.13 -4.24
C TYR A 373 -29.19 2.57 -5.60
N HIS A 374 -29.14 3.39 -6.66
CA HIS A 374 -29.45 2.93 -8.01
C HIS A 374 -28.45 1.87 -8.52
N ILE A 375 -27.16 2.01 -8.21
CA ILE A 375 -26.14 1.01 -8.57
C ILE A 375 -26.44 -0.31 -7.88
N ARG A 376 -26.76 -0.28 -6.58
CA ARG A 376 -27.07 -1.48 -5.82
C ARG A 376 -28.36 -2.14 -6.30
N GLU A 377 -29.39 -1.35 -6.62
CA GLU A 377 -30.64 -1.88 -7.18
C GLU A 377 -30.39 -2.58 -8.52
N ARG A 378 -29.62 -1.95 -9.41
CA ARG A 378 -29.34 -2.47 -10.75
C ARG A 378 -28.38 -3.66 -10.75
N TYR A 379 -27.30 -3.60 -9.96
CA TYR A 379 -26.18 -4.53 -10.06
C TYR A 379 -25.90 -5.35 -8.81
N GLY A 380 -26.57 -5.07 -7.69
CA GLY A 380 -26.29 -5.69 -6.40
C GLY A 380 -26.52 -7.21 -6.37
N HIS A 381 -27.31 -7.75 -7.30
CA HIS A 381 -27.52 -9.18 -7.47
C HIS A 381 -26.24 -9.93 -7.92
N ASN A 382 -25.29 -9.23 -8.57
CA ASN A 382 -24.01 -9.77 -9.01
C ASN A 382 -22.96 -9.84 -7.87
N TRP A 383 -23.27 -9.29 -6.69
CA TRP A 383 -22.35 -9.26 -5.55
C TRP A 383 -22.51 -10.49 -4.64
N GLY A 384 -21.43 -10.85 -3.94
CA GLY A 384 -21.43 -11.96 -2.96
C GLY A 384 -22.43 -11.74 -1.81
N SER A 385 -22.84 -12.82 -1.13
CA SER A 385 -23.83 -12.78 -0.03
C SER A 385 -23.45 -11.77 1.05
N THR A 386 -22.17 -11.73 1.44
CA THR A 386 -21.66 -10.77 2.44
C THR A 386 -21.97 -9.31 2.09
N ALA A 387 -21.90 -8.91 0.82
CA ALA A 387 -22.23 -7.56 0.41
C ALA A 387 -23.74 -7.35 0.26
N ARG A 388 -24.47 -8.37 -0.21
CA ARG A 388 -25.94 -8.33 -0.35
C ARG A 388 -26.66 -8.21 0.98
N ASP A 389 -26.13 -8.83 2.03
CA ASP A 389 -26.72 -8.85 3.37
C ASP A 389 -26.40 -7.57 4.18
N LYS A 390 -25.39 -6.79 3.78
CA LYS A 390 -25.05 -5.50 4.42
C LYS A 390 -26.09 -4.43 4.11
N SER A 391 -26.31 -3.51 5.05
CA SER A 391 -27.09 -2.30 4.77
C SER A 391 -26.40 -1.42 3.70
N SER A 392 -27.17 -0.63 2.96
CA SER A 392 -26.59 0.24 1.91
C SER A 392 -25.63 1.25 2.48
N THR A 393 -25.93 1.82 3.65
CA THR A 393 -25.05 2.74 4.35
C THR A 393 -23.73 2.06 4.76
N ALA A 394 -23.77 0.84 5.30
CA ALA A 394 -22.56 0.14 5.70
C ALA A 394 -21.65 -0.16 4.50
N LEU A 395 -22.23 -0.66 3.39
CA LEU A 395 -21.48 -0.95 2.18
C LEU A 395 -20.94 0.33 1.51
N LEU A 396 -21.72 1.42 1.50
CA LEU A 396 -21.28 2.71 0.97
C LEU A 396 -20.14 3.31 1.79
N ASN A 397 -20.14 3.13 3.12
CA ASN A 397 -19.03 3.57 3.96
C ASN A 397 -17.73 2.82 3.63
N GLU A 398 -17.80 1.50 3.40
CA GLU A 398 -16.64 0.71 2.94
C GLU A 398 -16.15 1.18 1.56
N VAL A 399 -17.08 1.51 0.66
CA VAL A 399 -16.77 2.11 -0.65
C VAL A 399 -16.07 3.46 -0.48
N TYR A 400 -16.58 4.34 0.37
CA TYR A 400 -15.94 5.64 0.65
C TYR A 400 -14.54 5.48 1.23
N GLU A 401 -14.35 4.56 2.17
CA GLU A 401 -13.03 4.26 2.74
C GLU A 401 -12.05 3.81 1.66
N LYS A 402 -12.47 2.88 0.81
CA LYS A 402 -11.65 2.41 -0.30
C LYS A 402 -11.36 3.52 -1.31
N MET A 403 -12.36 4.31 -1.69
CA MET A 403 -12.20 5.44 -2.60
C MET A 403 -11.20 6.48 -2.06
N ARG A 404 -11.20 6.75 -0.75
CA ARG A 404 -10.17 7.60 -0.11
C ARG A 404 -8.79 6.96 -0.21
N GLN A 405 -8.65 5.68 0.14
CA GLN A 405 -7.37 4.95 0.11
C GLN A 405 -6.71 4.92 -1.27
N ILE A 406 -7.51 4.84 -2.34
CA ILE A 406 -7.00 4.84 -3.73
C ILE A 406 -7.03 6.22 -4.38
N GLY A 407 -7.34 7.27 -3.62
CA GLY A 407 -7.26 8.66 -4.06
C GLY A 407 -8.33 9.06 -5.09
N LEU A 408 -9.57 8.58 -4.97
CA LEU A 408 -10.73 8.98 -5.78
C LEU A 408 -11.63 10.02 -5.11
N LEU A 409 -11.59 10.12 -3.79
CA LEU A 409 -12.51 10.98 -3.03
C LEU A 409 -11.83 11.55 -1.78
N ARG A 410 -12.27 12.75 -1.34
CA ARG A 410 -12.00 13.33 -0.02
C ARG A 410 -13.27 13.68 0.74
N GLY A 411 -13.13 13.83 2.05
CA GLY A 411 -14.23 14.15 2.95
C GLY A 411 -15.02 12.90 3.40
N PRO A 412 -16.25 13.09 3.90
CA PRO A 412 -17.02 14.34 3.84
C PRO A 412 -16.49 15.45 4.76
N ASP A 413 -16.79 16.70 4.41
CA ASP A 413 -16.60 17.87 5.29
C ASP A 413 -17.73 18.00 6.33
N ALA A 414 -17.63 19.01 7.19
CA ALA A 414 -18.65 19.29 8.22
C ALA A 414 -20.04 19.64 7.64
N ALA A 415 -20.12 20.04 6.37
CA ALA A 415 -21.34 20.39 5.67
C ALA A 415 -21.90 19.22 4.83
N GLY A 416 -21.33 18.02 4.94
CA GLY A 416 -21.81 16.84 4.19
C GLY A 416 -21.41 16.85 2.72
N ASN A 417 -20.34 17.56 2.33
CA ASN A 417 -19.82 17.52 0.96
C ASN A 417 -18.57 16.66 0.87
N VAL A 418 -18.42 16.01 -0.28
CA VAL A 418 -17.18 15.33 -0.66
C VAL A 418 -16.54 16.04 -1.85
N LEU A 419 -15.24 15.81 -2.01
CA LEU A 419 -14.52 16.20 -3.22
C LEU A 419 -14.21 14.93 -4.01
N VAL A 420 -14.89 14.75 -5.13
CA VAL A 420 -14.57 13.73 -6.12
C VAL A 420 -13.34 14.19 -6.89
N LEU A 421 -12.29 13.35 -6.88
CA LEU A 421 -10.99 13.64 -7.46
C LEU A 421 -10.95 13.23 -8.95
N PRO A 422 -10.12 13.88 -9.78
CA PRO A 422 -10.08 13.64 -11.23
C PRO A 422 -9.72 12.20 -11.62
N THR A 423 -9.03 11.48 -10.73
CA THR A 423 -8.74 10.04 -10.84
C THR A 423 -9.98 9.16 -10.93
N THR A 424 -11.14 9.62 -10.44
CA THR A 424 -12.42 8.91 -10.56
C THR A 424 -12.78 8.67 -12.01
N ALA A 425 -12.42 9.59 -12.91
CA ALA A 425 -12.72 9.48 -14.34
C ALA A 425 -11.99 8.32 -15.05
N ARG A 426 -11.01 7.67 -14.40
CA ARG A 426 -10.29 6.51 -14.93
C ARG A 426 -11.16 5.27 -15.06
N TYR A 427 -12.22 5.18 -14.27
CA TYR A 427 -13.01 3.96 -14.17
C TYR A 427 -14.35 4.15 -14.88
N ALA A 428 -14.52 3.41 -15.97
CA ALA A 428 -15.78 3.22 -16.67
C ALA A 428 -16.00 1.72 -16.84
N VAL A 429 -16.89 1.16 -16.02
CA VAL A 429 -17.06 -0.29 -15.90
C VAL A 429 -18.55 -0.60 -15.90
N THR A 430 -18.93 -1.70 -16.54
CA THR A 430 -20.29 -2.25 -16.49
C THR A 430 -20.23 -3.77 -16.40
N TYR A 431 -21.29 -4.40 -15.91
CA TYR A 431 -21.48 -5.83 -16.14
C TYR A 431 -21.89 -6.04 -17.60
N SER A 432 -21.31 -7.04 -18.26
CA SER A 432 -21.76 -7.42 -19.60
C SER A 432 -23.12 -8.10 -19.48
N GLU A 433 -24.12 -7.65 -20.24
CA GLU A 433 -25.38 -8.38 -20.35
C GLU A 433 -25.12 -9.76 -20.98
N ALA A 434 -25.74 -10.80 -20.42
CA ALA A 434 -25.59 -12.17 -20.90
C ALA A 434 -25.85 -12.28 -22.43
N GLY A 435 -24.78 -12.44 -23.21
CA GLY A 435 -24.85 -12.60 -24.67
C GLY A 435 -23.95 -11.67 -25.49
N GLN A 436 -23.33 -10.66 -24.88
CA GLN A 436 -22.31 -9.84 -25.57
C GLN A 436 -20.91 -10.41 -25.31
N GLU A 437 -20.45 -11.32 -26.17
CA GLU A 437 -19.02 -11.58 -26.31
C GLU A 437 -18.34 -10.29 -26.79
N VAL A 438 -17.71 -9.56 -25.87
CA VAL A 438 -16.70 -8.58 -26.23
C VAL A 438 -15.57 -9.37 -26.88
N LYS A 439 -15.40 -9.22 -28.20
CA LYS A 439 -14.24 -9.73 -28.93
C LYS A 439 -12.99 -9.02 -28.44
N SER A 440 -12.42 -9.48 -27.33
CA SER A 440 -11.06 -9.15 -26.97
C SER A 440 -10.13 -9.91 -27.93
N THR A 441 -9.45 -9.18 -28.80
CA THR A 441 -8.37 -9.70 -29.64
C THR A 441 -7.13 -9.98 -28.78
N VAL A 442 -7.19 -10.96 -27.88
CA VAL A 442 -6.00 -11.63 -27.36
C VAL A 442 -6.32 -13.11 -27.17
N ARG A 443 -5.81 -13.95 -28.07
CA ARG A 443 -5.85 -15.42 -27.93
C ARG A 443 -4.99 -15.83 -26.74
N SER A 444 -5.59 -16.35 -25.68
CA SER A 444 -4.96 -17.41 -24.89
C SER A 444 -6.00 -18.46 -24.50
N ARG A 445 -5.69 -19.73 -24.83
CA ARG A 445 -6.51 -20.91 -24.53
C ARG A 445 -6.24 -21.35 -23.10
N SER A 446 -7.29 -21.43 -22.28
CA SER A 446 -7.36 -22.40 -21.19
C SER A 446 -8.81 -22.54 -20.73
N LYS A 447 -9.39 -23.73 -20.95
CA LYS A 447 -10.72 -24.13 -20.47
C LYS A 447 -10.56 -24.83 -19.12
N ARG A 448 -11.22 -24.33 -18.08
CA ARG A 448 -11.77 -25.20 -17.02
C ARG A 448 -13.01 -24.57 -16.40
N ALA A 449 -14.09 -25.34 -16.42
CA ALA A 449 -15.41 -24.96 -15.93
C ALA A 449 -15.45 -24.96 -14.40
N ALA A 450 -16.07 -23.94 -13.82
CA ALA A 450 -16.61 -23.97 -12.45
C ALA A 450 -17.97 -23.29 -12.46
N LYS A 451 -18.92 -23.93 -11.79
CA LYS A 451 -20.36 -23.66 -11.80
C LYS A 451 -20.67 -22.68 -10.66
N GLY A 452 -21.15 -21.48 -11.01
CA GLY A 452 -21.59 -20.41 -10.12
C GLY A 452 -21.79 -19.17 -10.98
N SER A 453 -23.03 -18.86 -11.37
CA SER A 453 -23.35 -17.81 -12.34
C SER A 453 -23.22 -16.42 -11.72
N ALA A 454 -22.04 -15.83 -11.81
CA ALA A 454 -21.83 -14.38 -11.67
C ALA A 454 -21.48 -13.82 -13.06
N GLU A 455 -22.12 -12.72 -13.46
CA GLU A 455 -21.81 -12.05 -14.73
C GLU A 455 -20.41 -11.42 -14.68
N PRO A 456 -19.59 -11.53 -15.75
CA PRO A 456 -18.27 -10.94 -15.75
C PRO A 456 -18.34 -9.41 -15.83
N LEU A 457 -17.49 -8.75 -15.04
CA LEU A 457 -17.33 -7.31 -15.04
C LEU A 457 -16.46 -6.89 -16.25
N ALA A 458 -16.98 -6.03 -17.11
CA ALA A 458 -16.27 -5.49 -18.28
C ALA A 458 -15.68 -4.11 -17.97
N ILE A 459 -14.35 -3.99 -18.09
CA ILE A 459 -13.60 -2.73 -17.88
C ILE A 459 -13.28 -2.14 -19.24
N GLU A 460 -13.79 -0.94 -19.52
CA GLU A 460 -13.35 -0.16 -20.67
C GLU A 460 -12.17 0.74 -20.26
N TRP A 461 -11.01 0.53 -20.88
CA TRP A 461 -9.89 1.45 -20.76
C TRP A 461 -10.02 2.51 -21.85
N THR A 462 -10.17 3.78 -21.45
CA THR A 462 -10.09 4.90 -22.38
C THR A 462 -8.73 5.56 -22.26
N GLU A 463 -7.94 5.53 -23.33
CA GLU A 463 -6.84 6.48 -23.53
C GLU A 463 -7.47 7.87 -23.78
N THR A 464 -7.20 8.84 -22.91
CA THR A 464 -7.55 10.25 -23.14
C THR A 464 -6.36 11.15 -22.93
#